data_AF-A0AA86RKX2-F1
#
_entry.id   AF-A0AA86RKX2-F1
#
_cell.length_a   1.000
_cell.length_b   1.000
_cell.length_c   1.000
_cell.angle_alpha   90.00
_cell.angle_beta   90.00
_cell.angle_gamma   90.00
#
_symmetry.space_group_name_H-M   'P 1'
#
loop_
_entity.id
_entity.type
_entity.pdbx_description
1 polymer ?
#
loop_
_entity_poly.entity_id
_entity_poly.type
_entity_poly.pdbx_seq_one_letter_code
_entity_poly.pdbx_strand_id
1 'polypeptide(L)'
;METNEQDSLEVLRRKNVMLIISGLELTPVEIRFLNLAYKLFKGGPRRAPGTYEWVWIPIVDLDSDWTEQKQKMFESVKERMNWYSVYDHSWIGKPVITFIQREWKYKNRPIIVVLDPQGEVTCLNALYMLTIWGSLAYPFTSSREEALWKEETLKLNLLISGLEFTDWSLRGKYIFLYGGDDPDWIRRFVEEARRVATAANIPLEMVYLGKGNRAEKVEKIRSIITTEKLPTHYWSLYKIWLFWFRIQNMLFSKLQLKQIHNDYDNDDNKIHEIKMLLCNDDDDKVMHEIKKLLSFDKQGGWFILSHVNRIEVTGNATTGLQTLVEYDTLWKEHVDRDGFAKAFKDHYDKILPIVSSCCKFQFSPKIERIQEALTCPECRNNMHVLTTFQCCHGEKTADDEFFFSTVTPPTN
;
A
#
# COMPACT_ATOMS: atom_id res chain seq x y z
N MET A 1 -30.41 -11.73 5.13
CA MET A 1 -31.72 -11.10 4.91
C MET A 1 -31.62 -10.39 3.58
N GLU A 2 -32.11 -11.06 2.54
CA GLU A 2 -32.26 -10.51 1.21
C GLU A 2 -33.35 -9.44 1.27
N THR A 3 -33.00 -8.20 0.97
CA THR A 3 -33.99 -7.20 0.58
C THR A 3 -33.50 -6.64 -0.76
N ASN A 4 -33.94 -7.27 -1.84
CA ASN A 4 -33.96 -6.64 -3.17
C ASN A 4 -35.08 -5.58 -3.22
N GLU A 5 -35.29 -4.86 -2.12
CA GLU A 5 -36.27 -3.77 -2.05
C GLU A 5 -35.61 -2.53 -2.63
N GLN A 6 -36.31 -1.90 -3.57
CA GLN A 6 -35.87 -0.66 -4.16
C GLN A 6 -36.29 0.50 -3.25
N ASP A 7 -35.30 1.15 -2.64
CA ASP A 7 -35.51 2.34 -1.82
C ASP A 7 -35.43 3.64 -2.64
N SER A 8 -36.13 4.67 -2.18
CA SER A 8 -35.95 6.04 -2.67
C SER A 8 -34.66 6.66 -2.13
N LEU A 9 -34.04 7.57 -2.88
CA LEU A 9 -32.86 8.34 -2.41
C LEU A 9 -33.11 9.14 -1.12
N GLU A 10 -34.38 9.39 -0.76
CA GLU A 10 -34.75 10.02 0.51
C GLU A 10 -34.17 9.28 1.74
N VAL A 11 -33.88 7.97 1.66
CA VAL A 11 -33.25 7.21 2.76
C VAL A 11 -31.83 7.69 3.09
N LEU A 12 -31.19 8.41 2.16
CA LEU A 12 -29.84 8.98 2.29
C LEU A 12 -29.87 10.46 2.71
N ARG A 13 -31.05 11.09 2.74
CA ARG A 13 -31.19 12.52 3.00
C ARG A 13 -30.69 12.88 4.40
N ARG A 14 -29.87 13.95 4.49
CA ARG A 14 -29.26 14.46 5.73
C ARG A 14 -28.37 13.44 6.46
N LYS A 15 -27.79 12.48 5.73
CA LYS A 15 -26.81 11.53 6.26
C LYS A 15 -25.45 11.76 5.63
N ASN A 16 -24.40 11.34 6.33
CA ASN A 16 -23.10 11.22 5.69
C ASN A 16 -23.12 9.98 4.78
N VAL A 17 -22.58 10.09 3.57
CA VAL A 17 -22.62 9.02 2.57
C VAL A 17 -21.22 8.71 2.06
N MET A 18 -20.88 7.43 1.97
CA MET A 18 -19.69 6.91 1.28
C MET A 18 -20.11 6.28 -0.05
N LEU A 19 -19.73 6.92 -1.15
CA LEU A 19 -19.95 6.42 -2.50
C LEU A 19 -18.76 5.55 -2.91
N ILE A 20 -18.96 4.25 -2.99
CA ILE A 20 -17.98 3.32 -3.57
C ILE A 20 -18.15 3.36 -5.08
N ILE A 21 -17.16 3.91 -5.77
CA ILE A 21 -17.17 4.08 -7.22
C ILE A 21 -16.17 3.11 -7.82
N SER A 22 -16.64 2.17 -8.63
CA SER A 22 -15.77 1.17 -9.24
C SER A 22 -16.36 0.63 -10.55
N GLY A 23 -15.53 0.01 -11.36
CA GLY A 23 -15.98 -0.87 -12.42
C GLY A 23 -16.55 -2.18 -11.87
N LEU A 24 -16.86 -3.11 -12.77
CA LEU A 24 -17.39 -4.43 -12.43
C LEU A 24 -16.28 -5.43 -12.01
N GLU A 25 -15.01 -5.08 -12.20
CA GLU A 25 -13.84 -5.94 -11.98
C GLU A 25 -13.32 -5.90 -10.52
N LEU A 26 -14.20 -5.73 -9.52
CA LEU A 26 -13.79 -5.80 -8.12
C LEU A 26 -13.34 -7.22 -7.77
N THR A 27 -12.10 -7.35 -7.30
CA THR A 27 -11.56 -8.65 -6.91
C THR A 27 -12.23 -9.17 -5.63
N PRO A 28 -12.31 -10.49 -5.42
CA PRO A 28 -12.87 -11.04 -4.17
C PRO A 28 -12.18 -10.52 -2.90
N VAL A 29 -10.89 -10.20 -2.99
CA VAL A 29 -10.10 -9.68 -1.87
C VAL A 29 -10.47 -8.24 -1.54
N GLU A 30 -10.70 -7.39 -2.55
CA GLU A 30 -11.20 -6.02 -2.36
C GLU A 30 -12.61 -6.02 -1.77
N ILE A 31 -13.51 -6.86 -2.29
CA ILE A 31 -14.88 -7.00 -1.75
C ILE A 31 -14.83 -7.47 -0.29
N ARG A 32 -13.93 -8.39 0.05
CA ARG A 32 -13.73 -8.82 1.44
C ARG A 32 -13.26 -7.67 2.33
N PHE A 33 -12.31 -6.84 1.86
CA PHE A 33 -11.85 -5.66 2.59
C PHE A 33 -12.98 -4.66 2.83
N LEU A 34 -13.74 -4.30 1.80
CA LEU A 34 -14.85 -3.36 1.91
C LEU A 34 -15.94 -3.87 2.88
N ASN A 35 -16.24 -5.17 2.85
CA ASN A 35 -17.17 -5.79 3.80
C ASN A 35 -16.68 -5.74 5.25
N LEU A 36 -15.39 -5.96 5.50
CA LEU A 36 -14.82 -5.84 6.84
C LEU A 36 -14.88 -4.38 7.32
N ALA A 37 -14.51 -3.43 6.46
CA ALA A 37 -14.62 -2.00 6.75
C ALA A 37 -16.06 -1.62 7.11
N TYR A 38 -17.03 -1.95 6.25
CA TYR A 38 -18.44 -1.66 6.49
C TYR A 38 -18.93 -2.19 7.85
N LYS A 39 -18.59 -3.44 8.19
CA LYS A 39 -18.93 -4.05 9.49
C LYS A 39 -18.32 -3.29 10.67
N LEU A 40 -17.07 -2.86 10.56
CA LEU A 40 -16.41 -2.07 11.61
C LEU A 40 -17.13 -0.74 11.87
N PHE A 41 -17.61 -0.07 10.81
CA PHE A 41 -18.35 1.20 10.94
C PHE A 41 -19.81 1.02 11.37
N LYS A 42 -20.46 -0.10 11.04
CA LYS A 42 -21.86 -0.38 11.46
C LYS A 42 -21.97 -1.02 12.86
N GLY A 43 -20.97 -1.78 13.31
CA GLY A 43 -21.10 -2.74 14.43
C GLY A 43 -20.36 -2.43 15.75
N GLY A 44 -19.83 -1.22 15.95
CA GLY A 44 -19.06 -0.89 17.17
C GLY A 44 -19.92 -0.81 18.46
N PRO A 45 -19.48 -1.41 19.60
CA PRO A 45 -20.20 -1.35 20.89
C PRO A 45 -20.28 0.04 21.51
N ARG A 46 -19.54 1.00 20.96
CA ARG A 46 -19.81 2.43 21.06
C ARG A 46 -20.18 2.86 19.65
N ARG A 47 -21.41 3.35 19.44
CA ARG A 47 -21.76 4.12 18.24
C ARG A 47 -20.68 5.19 18.08
N ALA A 48 -19.75 4.99 17.14
CA ALA A 48 -18.85 6.06 16.75
C ALA A 48 -19.71 7.24 16.29
N PRO A 49 -19.26 8.50 16.50
CA PRO A 49 -20.00 9.66 16.02
C PRO A 49 -20.12 9.55 14.50
N GLY A 50 -21.32 9.76 13.93
CA GLY A 50 -21.56 9.83 12.48
C GLY A 50 -21.60 8.47 11.76
N THR A 51 -22.80 7.88 11.65
CA THR A 51 -23.02 6.71 10.77
C THR A 51 -22.93 7.14 9.30
N TYR A 52 -21.99 6.56 8.55
CA TYR A 52 -21.98 6.67 7.09
C TYR A 52 -22.90 5.61 6.49
N GLU A 53 -23.73 6.01 5.54
CA GLU A 53 -24.38 5.06 4.63
C GLU A 53 -23.46 4.79 3.44
N TRP A 54 -23.37 3.53 3.03
CA TRP A 54 -22.50 3.12 1.94
C TRP A 54 -23.36 2.85 0.72
N VAL A 55 -22.94 3.36 -0.44
CA VAL A 55 -23.65 3.20 -1.71
C VAL A 55 -22.65 2.82 -2.78
N TRP A 56 -22.89 1.72 -3.49
CA TRP A 56 -22.09 1.35 -4.65
C TRP A 56 -22.63 1.99 -5.93
N ILE A 57 -21.75 2.65 -6.67
CA ILE A 57 -21.99 3.27 -7.97
C ILE A 57 -21.12 2.52 -9.02
N PRO A 58 -21.73 1.65 -9.84
CA PRO A 58 -21.02 0.94 -10.91
C PRO A 58 -20.68 1.90 -12.06
N ILE A 59 -19.40 1.97 -12.44
CA ILE A 59 -18.95 2.71 -13.63
C ILE A 59 -18.72 1.73 -14.76
N VAL A 60 -19.59 1.78 -15.77
CA VAL A 60 -19.56 0.92 -16.95
C VAL A 60 -19.33 1.76 -18.19
N ASP A 61 -18.60 1.23 -19.17
CA ASP A 61 -18.44 1.90 -20.46
C ASP A 61 -19.72 1.74 -21.28
N LEU A 62 -20.47 2.84 -21.41
CA LEU A 62 -21.74 2.89 -22.14
C LEU A 62 -21.57 2.76 -23.67
N ASP A 63 -20.37 2.97 -24.19
CA ASP A 63 -20.07 2.81 -25.63
C ASP A 63 -19.74 1.35 -25.98
N SER A 64 -19.61 0.48 -24.97
CA SER A 64 -19.31 -0.94 -25.13
C SER A 64 -20.56 -1.81 -24.97
N ASP A 65 -20.67 -2.88 -25.76
CA ASP A 65 -21.85 -3.76 -25.73
C ASP A 65 -22.11 -4.31 -24.32
N TRP A 66 -23.36 -4.20 -23.86
CA TRP A 66 -23.81 -4.82 -22.62
C TRP A 66 -24.07 -6.31 -22.84
N THR A 67 -23.09 -7.13 -22.49
CA THR A 67 -23.16 -8.59 -22.67
C THR A 67 -23.72 -9.29 -21.44
N GLU A 68 -24.21 -10.52 -21.62
CA GLU A 68 -24.63 -11.39 -20.51
C GLU A 68 -23.51 -11.60 -19.48
N GLN A 69 -22.24 -11.60 -19.92
CA GLN A 69 -21.09 -11.70 -19.02
C GLN A 69 -20.97 -10.47 -18.11
N LYS A 70 -21.13 -9.25 -18.65
CA LYS A 70 -21.13 -8.01 -17.84
C LYS A 70 -22.30 -7.98 -16.86
N GLN A 71 -23.47 -8.45 -17.29
CA GLN A 71 -24.63 -8.58 -16.40
C GLN A 71 -24.33 -9.51 -15.22
N LYS A 72 -23.78 -10.70 -15.47
CA LYS A 72 -23.38 -11.64 -14.41
C LYS A 72 -22.32 -11.05 -13.47
N MET A 73 -21.37 -10.29 -14.01
CA MET A 73 -20.37 -9.60 -13.18
C MET A 73 -21.02 -8.55 -12.27
N PHE A 74 -21.93 -7.74 -12.81
CA PHE A 74 -22.67 -6.73 -12.06
C PHE A 74 -23.46 -7.36 -10.91
N GLU A 75 -24.26 -8.38 -11.19
CA GLU A 75 -25.04 -9.12 -10.19
C GLU A 75 -24.15 -9.75 -9.13
N SER A 76 -23.06 -10.43 -9.54
CA SER A 76 -22.14 -11.07 -8.62
C SER A 76 -21.48 -10.08 -7.66
N VAL A 77 -21.13 -8.86 -8.12
CA VAL A 77 -20.58 -7.82 -7.24
C VAL A 77 -21.67 -7.33 -6.28
N LYS A 78 -22.86 -7.03 -6.80
CA LYS A 78 -24.01 -6.55 -6.02
C LYS A 78 -24.40 -7.51 -4.89
N GLU A 79 -24.50 -8.81 -5.18
CA GLU A 79 -24.88 -9.86 -4.20
C GLU A 79 -23.90 -10.00 -3.04
N ARG A 80 -22.62 -9.64 -3.24
CA ARG A 80 -21.57 -9.74 -2.22
C ARG A 80 -21.43 -8.49 -1.35
N MET A 81 -22.23 -7.45 -1.61
CA MET A 81 -22.21 -6.20 -0.86
C MET A 81 -23.33 -6.17 0.20
N ASN A 82 -23.03 -5.63 1.38
CA ASN A 82 -23.99 -5.53 2.49
C ASN A 82 -24.57 -4.11 2.66
N TRP A 83 -24.48 -3.30 1.61
CA TRP A 83 -24.86 -1.88 1.57
C TRP A 83 -25.67 -1.56 0.31
N TYR A 84 -26.13 -0.32 0.18
CA TYR A 84 -26.96 0.09 -0.95
C TYR A 84 -26.19 0.04 -2.28
N SER A 85 -26.89 -0.22 -3.38
CA SER A 85 -26.33 -0.16 -4.72
C SER A 85 -27.29 0.59 -5.61
N VAL A 86 -26.78 1.28 -6.63
CA VAL A 86 -27.61 1.65 -7.77
C VAL A 86 -28.26 0.38 -8.33
N TYR A 87 -29.57 0.44 -8.58
CA TYR A 87 -30.35 -0.73 -8.93
C TYR A 87 -29.92 -1.33 -10.26
N ASP A 88 -29.78 -0.48 -11.28
CA ASP A 88 -29.39 -0.81 -12.65
C ASP A 88 -28.31 0.15 -13.16
N HIS A 89 -27.32 -0.36 -13.90
CA HIS A 89 -26.19 0.44 -14.42
C HIS A 89 -26.64 1.55 -15.37
N SER A 90 -27.74 1.36 -16.11
CA SER A 90 -28.27 2.31 -17.10
C SER A 90 -28.79 3.61 -16.48
N TRP A 91 -29.03 3.63 -15.17
CA TRP A 91 -29.48 4.83 -14.46
C TRP A 91 -28.38 5.86 -14.29
N ILE A 92 -27.12 5.48 -14.53
CA ILE A 92 -25.98 6.38 -14.49
C ILE A 92 -25.69 6.86 -15.91
N GLY A 93 -26.15 8.07 -16.23
CA GLY A 93 -25.94 8.65 -17.55
C GLY A 93 -24.46 8.95 -17.85
N LYS A 94 -24.11 8.95 -19.15
CA LYS A 94 -22.76 9.30 -19.66
C LYS A 94 -22.18 10.61 -19.09
N PRO A 95 -22.97 11.69 -18.90
CA PRO A 95 -22.46 12.92 -18.28
C PRO A 95 -21.94 12.69 -16.85
N VAL A 96 -22.63 11.88 -16.05
CA VAL A 96 -22.22 11.55 -14.68
C VAL A 96 -20.93 10.75 -14.69
N ILE A 97 -20.82 9.75 -15.57
CA ILE A 97 -19.58 8.96 -15.72
C ILE A 97 -18.41 9.86 -16.11
N THR A 98 -18.63 10.77 -17.07
CA THR A 98 -17.60 11.71 -17.54
C THR A 98 -17.17 12.66 -16.42
N PHE A 99 -18.12 13.16 -15.62
CA PHE A 99 -17.85 13.98 -14.44
C PHE A 99 -17.00 13.21 -13.42
N ILE A 100 -17.38 11.99 -13.07
CA ILE A 100 -16.64 11.14 -12.13
C ILE A 100 -15.20 10.86 -12.63
N GLN A 101 -15.03 10.61 -13.93
CA GLN A 101 -13.72 10.38 -14.52
C GLN A 101 -12.83 11.63 -14.54
N ARG A 102 -13.41 12.81 -14.76
CA ARG A 102 -12.67 14.09 -14.87
C ARG A 102 -12.47 14.77 -13.53
N GLU A 103 -13.57 15.09 -12.85
CA GLU A 103 -13.57 15.89 -11.62
C GLU A 103 -13.15 15.06 -10.41
N TRP A 104 -13.61 13.80 -10.32
CA TRP A 104 -13.20 12.89 -9.24
C TRP A 104 -12.02 12.00 -9.63
N LYS A 105 -11.39 12.28 -10.77
CA LYS A 105 -10.15 11.65 -11.27
C LYS A 105 -10.20 10.11 -11.33
N TYR A 106 -11.38 9.51 -11.44
CA TYR A 106 -11.55 8.05 -11.49
C TYR A 106 -10.92 7.45 -12.76
N LYS A 107 -9.99 6.49 -12.60
CA LYS A 107 -9.27 5.82 -13.71
C LYS A 107 -9.31 4.30 -13.62
N ASN A 108 -10.50 3.72 -13.41
CA ASN A 108 -10.70 2.27 -13.31
C ASN A 108 -10.06 1.61 -12.09
N ARG A 109 -9.72 2.39 -11.05
CA ARG A 109 -9.45 1.89 -9.70
C ARG A 109 -10.57 2.33 -8.78
N PRO A 110 -11.04 1.45 -7.86
CA PRO A 110 -12.06 1.82 -6.91
C PRO A 110 -11.65 3.06 -6.11
N ILE A 111 -12.57 4.01 -5.97
CA ILE A 111 -12.44 5.17 -5.08
C ILE A 111 -13.64 5.22 -4.14
N ILE A 112 -13.47 5.85 -2.98
CA ILE A 112 -14.57 6.08 -2.03
C ILE A 112 -14.73 7.59 -1.86
N VAL A 113 -15.77 8.18 -2.45
CA VAL A 113 -16.08 9.60 -2.29
C VAL A 113 -16.98 9.78 -1.07
N VAL A 114 -16.66 10.74 -0.22
CA VAL A 114 -17.42 11.02 1.01
C VAL A 114 -18.22 12.29 0.87
N LEU A 115 -19.52 12.18 1.13
CA LEU A 115 -20.46 13.30 1.15
C LEU A 115 -20.93 13.56 2.58
N ASP A 116 -21.07 14.85 2.92
CA ASP A 116 -21.70 15.29 4.15
C ASP A 116 -23.25 15.28 4.05
N PRO A 117 -23.99 15.62 5.13
CA PRO A 117 -25.46 15.67 5.10
C PRO A 117 -26.07 16.67 4.12
N GLN A 118 -25.29 17.64 3.64
CA GLN A 118 -25.68 18.65 2.65
C GLN A 118 -25.43 18.15 1.22
N GLY A 119 -24.67 17.07 1.04
CA GLY A 119 -24.28 16.50 -0.24
C GLY A 119 -22.95 17.04 -0.76
N GLU A 120 -22.20 17.77 0.07
CA GLU A 120 -20.90 18.33 -0.31
C GLU A 120 -19.80 17.27 -0.16
N VAL A 121 -18.83 17.30 -1.08
CA VAL A 121 -17.70 16.37 -1.05
C VAL A 121 -16.72 16.80 0.03
N THR A 122 -16.56 15.95 1.04
CA THR A 122 -15.62 16.16 2.15
C THR A 122 -14.29 15.45 1.96
N CYS A 123 -14.29 14.34 1.21
CA CYS A 123 -13.10 13.60 0.83
C CYS A 123 -13.31 12.93 -0.53
N LEU A 124 -12.45 13.24 -1.51
CA LEU A 124 -12.54 12.67 -2.87
C LEU A 124 -12.17 11.18 -2.92
N ASN A 125 -11.27 10.72 -2.04
CA ASN A 125 -10.91 9.31 -1.98
C ASN A 125 -10.57 8.84 -0.57
N ALA A 126 -11.60 8.55 0.22
CA ALA A 126 -11.48 7.98 1.55
C ALA A 126 -10.95 6.54 1.58
N LEU A 127 -10.78 5.86 0.43
CA LEU A 127 -10.20 4.51 0.41
C LEU A 127 -8.79 4.51 1.02
N TYR A 128 -8.02 5.57 0.81
CA TYR A 128 -6.69 5.70 1.39
C TYR A 128 -6.76 5.83 2.91
N MET A 129 -7.54 6.79 3.40
CA MET A 129 -7.75 7.02 4.82
C MET A 129 -8.30 5.76 5.52
N LEU A 130 -9.26 5.09 4.89
CA LEU A 130 -9.86 3.86 5.41
C LEU A 130 -8.82 2.75 5.56
N THR A 131 -7.95 2.60 4.56
CA THR A 131 -6.90 1.57 4.56
C THR A 131 -5.81 1.85 5.59
N ILE A 132 -5.45 3.13 5.80
CA ILE A 132 -4.33 3.54 6.67
C ILE A 132 -4.80 3.74 8.11
N TRP A 133 -5.93 4.38 8.34
CA TRP A 133 -6.34 4.82 9.68
C TRP A 133 -7.56 4.08 10.20
N GLY A 134 -8.28 3.35 9.35
CA GLY A 134 -9.51 2.67 9.72
C GLY A 134 -10.50 3.66 10.34
N SER A 135 -10.97 3.39 11.56
CA SER A 135 -11.89 4.26 12.29
C SER A 135 -11.27 5.59 12.75
N LEU A 136 -9.94 5.69 12.88
CA LEU A 136 -9.26 6.93 13.29
C LEU A 136 -9.35 8.04 12.23
N ALA A 137 -9.69 7.66 10.98
CA ALA A 137 -9.94 8.58 9.87
C ALA A 137 -11.19 9.46 10.07
N TYR A 138 -12.06 9.14 11.03
CA TYR A 138 -13.25 9.94 11.28
C TYR A 138 -12.90 11.34 11.83
N PRO A 139 -13.58 12.41 11.37
CA PRO A 139 -14.42 12.47 10.16
C PRO A 139 -13.56 12.45 8.89
N PHE A 140 -14.02 11.74 7.85
CA PHE A 140 -13.28 11.61 6.59
C PHE A 140 -13.27 12.93 5.82
N THR A 141 -12.21 13.70 6.01
CA THR A 141 -11.99 15.03 5.42
C THR A 141 -10.51 15.20 5.07
N SER A 142 -10.19 16.03 4.07
CA SER A 142 -8.80 16.33 3.72
C SER A 142 -8.01 16.92 4.90
N SER A 143 -8.61 17.83 5.67
CA SER A 143 -7.98 18.42 6.86
C SER A 143 -7.69 17.39 7.96
N ARG A 144 -8.57 16.39 8.12
CA ARG A 144 -8.31 15.27 9.03
C ARG A 144 -7.18 14.37 8.53
N GLU A 145 -7.12 14.11 7.23
CA GLU A 145 -6.03 13.34 6.60
C GLU A 145 -4.68 14.00 6.83
N GLU A 146 -4.59 15.33 6.63
CA GLU A 146 -3.39 16.13 6.89
C GLU A 146 -2.99 16.08 8.37
N ALA A 147 -3.95 16.25 9.29
CA ALA A 147 -3.69 16.17 10.72
C ALA A 147 -3.13 14.81 11.14
N LEU A 148 -3.71 13.71 10.62
CA LEU A 148 -3.24 12.35 10.89
C LEU A 148 -1.81 12.13 10.39
N TRP A 149 -1.47 12.62 9.20
CA TRP A 149 -0.10 12.54 8.69
C TRP A 149 0.89 13.39 9.48
N LYS A 150 0.45 14.55 9.98
CA LYS A 150 1.29 15.45 10.80
C LYS A 150 1.57 14.88 12.19
N GLU A 151 0.59 14.19 12.78
CA GLU A 151 0.72 13.56 14.09
C GLU A 151 1.52 12.25 14.05
N GLU A 152 1.54 11.58 12.90
CA GLU A 152 2.18 10.28 12.78
C GLU A 152 3.68 10.37 12.47
N THR A 153 4.39 9.33 12.90
CA THR A 153 5.81 9.15 12.64
C THR A 153 6.07 7.76 12.06
N LEU A 154 7.19 7.60 11.37
CA LEU A 154 7.60 6.29 10.85
C LEU A 154 7.79 5.29 12.01
N LYS A 155 6.86 4.35 12.13
CA LYS A 155 6.84 3.28 13.12
C LYS A 155 6.39 1.98 12.46
N LEU A 156 6.75 0.85 13.04
CA LEU A 156 6.32 -0.46 12.54
C LEU A 156 4.79 -0.57 12.50
N ASN A 157 4.13 -0.12 13.56
CA ASN A 157 2.67 -0.13 13.67
C ASN A 157 1.99 0.69 12.57
N LEU A 158 2.61 1.75 12.04
CA LEU A 158 2.05 2.45 10.90
C LEU A 158 1.91 1.50 9.70
N LEU A 159 2.87 0.59 9.49
CA LEU A 159 2.87 -0.35 8.36
C LEU A 159 1.98 -1.58 8.62
N ILE A 160 1.84 -2.02 9.88
CA ILE A 160 1.19 -3.29 10.21
C ILE A 160 -0.10 -3.19 11.05
N SER A 161 -0.53 -1.97 11.45
CA SER A 161 -1.75 -1.79 12.24
C SER A 161 -2.97 -2.37 11.54
N GLY A 162 -3.86 -3.00 12.32
CA GLY A 162 -5.04 -3.70 11.81
C GLY A 162 -4.78 -5.11 11.26
N LEU A 163 -3.52 -5.57 11.18
CA LEU A 163 -3.18 -6.92 10.69
C LEU A 163 -3.18 -8.02 11.77
N GLU A 164 -3.80 -7.77 12.94
CA GLU A 164 -3.77 -8.64 14.12
C GLU A 164 -2.35 -9.19 14.36
N PHE A 165 -1.42 -8.27 14.58
CA PHE A 165 -0.17 -8.60 15.26
C PHE A 165 -0.48 -8.40 16.75
N THR A 166 -0.50 -9.47 17.52
CA THR A 166 -0.80 -9.35 18.95
C THR A 166 0.37 -8.64 19.63
N ASP A 167 0.11 -7.53 20.33
CA ASP A 167 1.10 -6.63 20.95
C ASP A 167 2.13 -7.32 21.87
N TRP A 168 1.94 -8.58 22.25
CA TRP A 168 2.88 -9.34 23.07
C TRP A 168 4.10 -9.88 22.28
N SER A 169 3.99 -10.09 20.96
CA SER A 169 5.11 -10.59 20.15
C SER A 169 6.15 -9.50 19.81
N LEU A 170 5.81 -8.23 19.99
CA LEU A 170 6.67 -7.07 19.72
C LEU A 170 7.53 -6.62 20.93
N ARG A 171 7.27 -7.14 22.14
CA ARG A 171 7.88 -6.59 23.36
C ARG A 171 9.36 -6.96 23.46
N GLY A 172 10.22 -5.96 23.28
CA GLY A 172 11.68 -6.05 23.49
C GLY A 172 12.40 -6.94 22.48
N LYS A 173 11.74 -7.36 21.39
CA LYS A 173 12.33 -8.20 20.35
C LYS A 173 12.72 -7.40 19.13
N TYR A 174 13.78 -7.82 18.47
CA TYR A 174 14.06 -7.45 17.10
C TYR A 174 13.15 -8.24 16.17
N ILE A 175 12.72 -7.63 15.07
CA ILE A 175 11.82 -8.26 14.12
C ILE A 175 12.31 -7.99 12.71
N PHE A 176 12.55 -9.06 11.97
CA PHE A 176 12.64 -9.01 10.52
C PHE A 176 11.29 -9.29 9.89
N LEU A 177 10.70 -8.29 9.25
CA LEU A 177 9.68 -8.50 8.21
C LEU A 177 10.43 -8.62 6.89
N TYR A 178 10.17 -9.66 6.10
CA TYR A 178 10.93 -9.84 4.86
C TYR A 178 10.11 -10.52 3.78
N GLY A 179 10.53 -10.37 2.54
CA GLY A 179 9.84 -10.95 1.40
C GLY A 179 10.75 -11.07 0.18
N GLY A 180 10.29 -11.82 -0.80
CA GLY A 180 11.07 -12.24 -1.96
C GLY A 180 10.44 -13.50 -2.55
N ASP A 181 10.92 -13.90 -3.71
CA ASP A 181 10.47 -15.09 -4.45
C ASP A 181 11.59 -16.08 -4.76
N ASP A 182 12.82 -15.77 -4.34
CA ASP A 182 13.96 -16.66 -4.41
C ASP A 182 14.01 -17.56 -3.16
N PRO A 183 13.77 -18.88 -3.30
CA PRO A 183 13.79 -19.79 -2.17
C PRO A 183 15.18 -19.97 -1.55
N ASP A 184 16.25 -19.88 -2.33
CA ASP A 184 17.62 -20.04 -1.83
C ASP A 184 18.04 -18.82 -1.01
N TRP A 185 17.69 -17.62 -1.48
CA TRP A 185 17.86 -16.41 -0.67
C TRP A 185 17.08 -16.50 0.64
N ILE A 186 15.83 -16.98 0.63
CA ILE A 186 15.00 -17.08 1.84
C ILE A 186 15.61 -18.03 2.86
N ARG A 187 16.08 -19.21 2.44
CA ARG A 187 16.76 -20.17 3.33
C ARG A 187 17.99 -19.53 3.97
N ARG A 188 18.88 -18.98 3.15
CA ARG A 188 20.13 -18.36 3.62
C ARG A 188 19.88 -17.17 4.52
N PHE A 189 18.92 -16.31 4.18
CA PHE A 189 18.59 -15.14 4.99
C PHE A 189 18.05 -15.53 6.37
N VAL A 190 17.18 -16.54 6.45
CA VAL A 190 16.67 -17.04 7.73
C VAL A 190 17.78 -17.68 8.57
N GLU A 191 18.62 -18.51 7.95
CA GLU A 191 19.76 -19.16 8.61
C GLU A 191 20.73 -18.13 9.18
N GLU A 192 21.21 -17.19 8.36
CA GLU A 192 22.17 -16.17 8.77
C GLU A 192 21.58 -15.23 9.83
N ALA A 193 20.32 -14.79 9.68
CA ALA A 193 19.68 -13.93 10.68
C ALA A 193 19.56 -14.63 12.04
N ARG A 194 19.24 -15.93 12.08
CA ARG A 194 19.17 -16.71 13.32
C ARG A 194 20.54 -16.95 13.93
N ARG A 195 21.55 -17.23 13.10
CA ARG A 195 22.94 -17.38 13.53
C ARG A 195 23.45 -16.08 14.17
N VAL A 196 23.29 -14.95 13.49
CA VAL A 196 23.67 -13.63 13.98
C VAL A 196 22.92 -13.27 15.26
N ALA A 197 21.59 -13.53 15.33
CA ALA A 197 20.82 -13.26 16.54
C ALA A 197 21.33 -14.05 17.75
N THR A 198 21.70 -15.32 17.54
CA THR A 198 22.28 -16.17 18.58
C THR A 198 23.65 -15.63 19.02
N ALA A 199 24.50 -15.27 18.06
CA ALA A 199 25.85 -14.76 18.33
C ALA A 199 25.85 -13.37 18.99
N ALA A 200 24.87 -12.53 18.67
CA ALA A 200 24.65 -11.21 19.29
C ALA A 200 23.84 -11.29 20.60
N ASN A 201 23.36 -12.48 20.97
CA ASN A 201 22.49 -12.71 22.12
C ASN A 201 21.25 -11.79 22.15
N ILE A 202 20.59 -11.65 21.00
CA ILE A 202 19.37 -10.84 20.87
C ILE A 202 18.11 -11.70 20.69
N PRO A 203 16.97 -11.29 21.25
CA PRO A 203 15.69 -11.90 20.93
C PRO A 203 15.24 -11.47 19.52
N LEU A 204 15.21 -12.41 18.57
CA LEU A 204 14.79 -12.15 17.20
C LEU A 204 13.48 -12.90 16.86
N GLU A 205 12.56 -12.20 16.20
CA GLU A 205 11.45 -12.80 15.46
C GLU A 205 11.58 -12.52 13.96
N MET A 206 11.07 -13.44 13.16
CA MET A 206 11.11 -13.34 11.70
C MET A 206 9.72 -13.65 11.14
N VAL A 207 9.29 -12.84 10.18
CA VAL A 207 8.00 -12.99 9.51
C VAL A 207 8.14 -12.78 8.01
N TYR A 208 7.79 -13.81 7.26
CA TYR A 208 7.74 -13.77 5.80
C TYR A 208 6.40 -13.18 5.30
N LEU A 209 6.52 -12.13 4.48
CA LEU A 209 5.41 -11.36 3.89
C LEU A 209 5.37 -11.49 2.36
N GLY A 210 6.40 -12.03 1.71
CA GLY A 210 6.43 -12.18 0.25
C GLY A 210 6.38 -10.86 -0.54
N LYS A 211 5.95 -10.94 -1.79
CA LYS A 211 5.81 -9.81 -2.73
C LYS A 211 4.34 -9.49 -3.01
N GLY A 212 4.02 -8.23 -3.31
CA GLY A 212 2.64 -7.73 -3.40
C GLY A 212 1.80 -8.32 -4.54
N ASN A 213 2.43 -8.70 -5.65
CA ASN A 213 1.73 -9.13 -6.88
C ASN A 213 2.10 -10.55 -7.34
N ARG A 214 2.56 -11.44 -6.45
CA ARG A 214 3.03 -12.80 -6.83
C ARG A 214 2.45 -13.90 -5.93
N ALA A 215 1.13 -13.95 -5.78
CA ALA A 215 0.45 -14.87 -4.86
C ALA A 215 0.86 -16.35 -5.04
N GLU A 216 0.99 -16.83 -6.28
CA GLU A 216 1.44 -18.20 -6.56
C GLU A 216 2.87 -18.47 -6.07
N LYS A 217 3.80 -17.53 -6.31
CA LYS A 217 5.18 -17.65 -5.81
C LYS A 217 5.23 -17.58 -4.29
N VAL A 218 4.38 -16.76 -3.68
CA VAL A 218 4.23 -16.68 -2.22
C VAL A 218 3.79 -18.02 -1.63
N GLU A 219 2.85 -18.74 -2.26
CA GLU A 219 2.46 -20.07 -1.78
C GLU A 219 3.54 -21.12 -1.95
N LYS A 220 4.32 -21.07 -3.05
CA LYS A 220 5.48 -21.95 -3.22
C LYS A 220 6.48 -21.76 -2.06
N ILE A 221 6.81 -20.51 -1.72
CA ILE A 221 7.70 -20.22 -0.59
C ILE A 221 7.08 -20.65 0.75
N ARG A 222 5.78 -20.42 0.98
CA ARG A 222 5.13 -20.85 2.23
C ARG A 222 5.14 -22.37 2.39
N SER A 223 4.99 -23.11 1.28
CA SER A 223 5.16 -24.57 1.27
C SER A 223 6.58 -24.98 1.66
N ILE A 224 7.60 -24.28 1.16
CA ILE A 224 9.02 -24.48 1.53
C ILE A 224 9.23 -24.21 3.02
N ILE A 225 8.78 -23.06 3.54
CA ILE A 225 8.89 -22.70 4.96
C ILE A 225 8.28 -23.80 5.84
N THR A 226 7.12 -24.32 5.45
CA THR A 226 6.42 -25.37 6.20
C THR A 226 7.12 -26.72 6.13
N THR A 227 7.53 -27.13 4.93
CA THR A 227 8.13 -28.45 4.66
C THR A 227 9.52 -28.56 5.28
N GLU A 228 10.34 -27.52 5.13
CA GLU A 228 11.70 -27.45 5.65
C GLU A 228 11.76 -26.98 7.11
N LYS A 229 10.61 -26.60 7.70
CA LYS A 229 10.50 -26.11 9.08
C LYS A 229 11.44 -24.94 9.36
N LEU A 230 11.54 -24.01 8.42
CA LEU A 230 12.38 -22.82 8.60
C LEU A 230 11.93 -22.06 9.86
N PRO A 231 12.85 -21.56 10.70
CA PRO A 231 12.52 -20.91 11.98
C PRO A 231 12.00 -19.47 11.77
N THR A 232 10.84 -19.35 11.12
CA THR A 232 10.21 -18.09 10.73
C THR A 232 8.69 -18.26 10.66
N HIS A 233 7.96 -17.20 10.95
CA HIS A 233 6.52 -17.14 10.73
C HIS A 233 6.22 -16.70 9.29
N TYR A 234 5.00 -16.92 8.82
CA TYR A 234 4.52 -16.32 7.58
C TYR A 234 3.09 -15.80 7.74
N TRP A 235 2.75 -14.80 6.95
CA TRP A 235 1.39 -14.27 6.91
C TRP A 235 0.48 -15.01 5.92
N SER A 236 -0.82 -14.93 6.14
CA SER A 236 -1.80 -15.38 5.16
C SER A 236 -1.80 -14.46 3.94
N LEU A 237 -2.19 -15.00 2.78
CA LEU A 237 -2.29 -14.22 1.54
C LEU A 237 -3.10 -12.92 1.69
N TYR A 238 -4.16 -12.95 2.50
CA TYR A 238 -4.97 -11.76 2.78
C TYR A 238 -4.20 -10.69 3.57
N LYS A 239 -3.45 -11.07 4.61
CA LYS A 239 -2.63 -10.14 5.39
C LYS A 239 -1.49 -9.55 4.54
N ILE A 240 -0.88 -10.38 3.68
CA ILE A 240 0.14 -9.95 2.72
C ILE A 240 -0.44 -8.94 1.74
N TRP A 241 -1.58 -9.24 1.12
CA TRP A 241 -2.26 -8.32 0.21
C TRP A 241 -2.60 -7.01 0.92
N LEU A 242 -3.15 -7.06 2.13
CA LEU A 242 -3.55 -5.87 2.87
C LEU A 242 -2.36 -5.01 3.27
N PHE A 243 -1.21 -5.62 3.62
CA PHE A 243 0.05 -4.91 3.84
C PHE A 243 0.47 -4.10 2.61
N TRP A 244 0.58 -4.76 1.45
CA TRP A 244 1.00 -4.07 0.23
C TRP A 244 -0.02 -3.05 -0.27
N PHE A 245 -1.30 -3.37 -0.18
CA PHE A 245 -2.39 -2.46 -0.48
C PHE A 245 -2.32 -1.21 0.40
N ARG A 246 -2.02 -1.37 1.69
CA ARG A 246 -1.82 -0.27 2.64
C ARG A 246 -0.61 0.59 2.28
N ILE A 247 0.56 0.00 2.04
CA ILE A 247 1.77 0.75 1.63
C ILE A 247 1.50 1.55 0.35
N GLN A 248 0.84 0.93 -0.63
CA GLN A 248 0.48 1.60 -1.87
C GLN A 248 -0.50 2.76 -1.65
N ASN A 249 -1.50 2.59 -0.78
CA ASN A 249 -2.45 3.65 -0.46
C ASN A 249 -1.83 4.77 0.38
N MET A 250 -0.79 4.50 1.19
CA MET A 250 -0.02 5.56 1.86
C MET A 250 0.70 6.46 0.85
N LEU A 251 1.32 5.86 -0.19
CA LEU A 251 1.92 6.64 -1.28
C LEU A 251 0.88 7.55 -1.93
N PHE A 252 -0.28 7.00 -2.31
CA PHE A 252 -1.32 7.79 -2.98
C PHE A 252 -1.95 8.86 -2.11
N SER A 253 -2.19 8.57 -0.82
CA SER A 253 -2.64 9.56 0.15
C SER A 253 -1.69 10.78 0.20
N LYS A 254 -0.37 10.53 0.31
CA LYS A 254 0.61 11.63 0.33
C LYS A 254 0.68 12.38 -1.00
N LEU A 255 0.63 11.69 -2.14
CA LEU A 255 0.59 12.35 -3.45
C LEU A 255 -0.69 13.17 -3.66
N GLN A 256 -1.83 12.68 -3.18
CA GLN A 256 -3.11 13.40 -3.24
C GLN A 256 -3.04 14.72 -2.46
N LEU A 257 -2.50 14.68 -1.23
CA LEU A 257 -2.35 15.90 -0.42
C LEU A 257 -1.44 16.92 -1.08
N LYS A 258 -0.36 16.50 -1.74
CA LYS A 258 0.53 17.41 -2.49
C LYS A 258 -0.19 18.09 -3.65
N GLN A 259 -1.01 17.36 -4.42
CA GLN A 259 -1.80 17.93 -5.51
C GLN A 259 -2.79 18.98 -5.01
N ILE A 260 -3.50 18.70 -3.91
CA ILE A 260 -4.44 19.66 -3.29
C ILE A 260 -3.71 20.98 -2.98
N HIS A 261 -2.51 20.92 -2.40
CA HIS A 261 -1.75 22.14 -2.08
C HIS A 261 -1.29 22.91 -3.31
N ASN A 262 -1.03 22.26 -4.44
CA ASN A 262 -0.64 22.92 -5.69
C ASN A 262 -1.82 23.63 -6.38
N ASP A 263 -3.05 23.15 -6.22
CA ASP A 263 -4.25 23.73 -6.85
C ASP A 263 -4.75 25.01 -6.13
N TYR A 264 -4.46 25.16 -4.82
CA TYR A 264 -4.83 26.35 -4.02
C TYR A 264 -3.83 27.52 -4.11
N ASP A 265 -2.71 27.36 -4.83
CA ASP A 265 -1.54 28.25 -4.83
C ASP A 265 -1.73 29.58 -5.64
N ASN A 266 -2.96 30.09 -5.76
CA ASN A 266 -3.25 31.39 -6.36
C ASN A 266 -3.58 32.50 -5.34
N ASP A 267 -3.69 32.21 -4.05
CA ASP A 267 -3.88 33.25 -3.03
C ASP A 267 -3.31 32.83 -1.66
N ASP A 268 -2.56 33.75 -1.03
CA ASP A 268 -2.06 33.77 0.36
C ASP A 268 -0.76 33.04 0.80
N ASN A 269 0.15 33.88 1.34
CA ASN A 269 1.46 33.57 1.95
C ASN A 269 1.45 32.61 3.16
N LYS A 270 0.28 32.21 3.69
CA LYS A 270 0.18 31.30 4.86
C LYS A 270 0.32 29.81 4.47
N ILE A 271 0.07 29.49 3.20
CA ILE A 271 0.21 28.14 2.64
C ILE A 271 1.70 27.76 2.50
N HIS A 272 2.61 28.74 2.43
CA HIS A 272 4.04 28.51 2.21
C HIS A 272 4.74 27.72 3.34
N GLU A 273 4.37 27.95 4.60
CA GLU A 273 4.95 27.22 5.75
C GLU A 273 4.46 25.76 5.84
N ILE A 274 3.19 25.51 5.49
CA ILE A 274 2.60 24.15 5.45
C ILE A 274 3.14 23.38 4.24
N LYS A 275 3.31 24.04 3.09
CA LYS A 275 3.98 23.52 1.88
C LYS A 275 5.40 23.04 2.18
N MET A 276 6.16 23.79 2.98
CA MET A 276 7.53 23.38 3.33
C MET A 276 7.57 22.08 4.15
N LEU A 277 6.59 21.85 5.02
CA LEU A 277 6.48 20.65 5.87
C LEU A 277 5.92 19.41 5.13
N LEU A 278 5.09 19.60 4.10
CA LEU A 278 4.42 18.50 3.37
C LEU A 278 5.06 18.19 2.00
N CYS A 279 5.77 19.15 1.39
CA CYS A 279 6.26 19.02 0.01
C CYS A 279 7.78 18.76 -0.11
N ASN A 280 8.55 18.89 0.97
CA ASN A 280 9.96 18.47 0.95
C ASN A 280 10.05 16.94 1.03
N ASP A 281 10.13 16.30 -0.16
CA ASP A 281 10.35 14.86 -0.29
C ASP A 281 11.59 14.36 0.47
N ASP A 282 12.55 15.25 0.73
CA ASP A 282 13.79 14.97 1.47
C ASP A 282 13.60 14.87 2.99
N ASP A 283 12.54 15.48 3.55
CA ASP A 283 12.27 15.48 5.00
C ASP A 283 11.15 14.49 5.41
N ASP A 284 10.31 14.07 4.47
CA ASP A 284 9.26 13.08 4.73
C ASP A 284 9.82 11.65 4.79
N LYS A 285 10.37 11.30 5.96
CA LYS A 285 10.89 9.96 6.26
C LYS A 285 9.87 8.85 5.96
N VAL A 286 8.58 9.11 6.14
CA VAL A 286 7.54 8.10 5.87
C VAL A 286 7.42 7.87 4.36
N MET A 287 7.34 8.94 3.58
CA MET A 287 7.31 8.86 2.10
C MET A 287 8.55 8.14 1.56
N HIS A 288 9.72 8.48 2.11
CA HIS A 288 10.98 7.86 1.72
C HIS A 288 10.98 6.34 1.91
N GLU A 289 10.55 5.86 3.08
CA GLU A 289 10.47 4.42 3.38
C GLU A 289 9.42 3.69 2.55
N ILE A 290 8.26 4.31 2.32
CA ILE A 290 7.22 3.77 1.42
C ILE A 290 7.78 3.60 0.01
N LYS A 291 8.49 4.61 -0.51
CA LYS A 291 9.17 4.56 -1.80
C LYS A 291 10.19 3.42 -1.86
N LYS A 292 11.02 3.25 -0.82
CA LYS A 292 11.99 2.13 -0.74
C LYS A 292 11.31 0.77 -0.81
N LEU A 293 10.29 0.52 0.03
CA LEU A 293 9.56 -0.76 0.05
C LEU A 293 8.92 -1.09 -1.28
N LEU A 294 8.21 -0.13 -1.89
CA LEU A 294 7.56 -0.33 -3.19
C LEU A 294 8.57 -0.57 -4.31
N SER A 295 9.77 0.00 -4.21
CA SER A 295 10.85 -0.25 -5.16
C SER A 295 11.44 -1.66 -4.99
N PHE A 296 11.76 -2.06 -3.76
CA PHE A 296 12.38 -3.36 -3.51
C PHE A 296 11.45 -4.53 -3.83
N ASP A 297 10.13 -4.38 -3.61
CA ASP A 297 9.12 -5.34 -4.07
C ASP A 297 9.25 -5.69 -5.56
N LYS A 298 9.68 -4.73 -6.40
CA LYS A 298 9.83 -4.93 -7.85
C LYS A 298 11.20 -5.46 -8.26
N GLN A 299 12.26 -5.11 -7.54
CA GLN A 299 13.64 -5.43 -7.94
C GLN A 299 14.14 -6.79 -7.44
N GLY A 300 13.53 -7.34 -6.39
CA GLY A 300 14.06 -8.56 -5.76
C GLY A 300 13.41 -8.82 -4.41
N GLY A 301 14.14 -9.45 -3.48
CA GLY A 301 13.68 -9.52 -2.09
C GLY A 301 13.91 -8.22 -1.33
N TRP A 302 13.30 -8.11 -0.16
CA TRP A 302 13.33 -6.95 0.72
C TRP A 302 13.24 -7.40 2.17
N PHE A 303 13.65 -6.51 3.08
CA PHE A 303 13.44 -6.69 4.51
C PHE A 303 13.24 -5.36 5.22
N ILE A 304 12.63 -5.43 6.39
CA ILE A 304 12.53 -4.37 7.40
C ILE A 304 13.04 -4.97 8.70
N LEU A 305 14.09 -4.38 9.26
CA LEU A 305 14.50 -4.59 10.63
C LEU A 305 13.81 -3.56 11.52
N SER A 306 13.15 -4.03 12.57
CA SER A 306 12.53 -3.16 13.57
C SER A 306 12.82 -3.63 14.98
N HIS A 307 12.74 -2.70 15.93
CA HIS A 307 12.92 -2.96 17.35
C HIS A 307 12.02 -2.00 18.15
N VAL A 308 11.19 -2.54 19.05
CA VAL A 308 10.28 -1.74 19.91
C VAL A 308 9.46 -0.72 19.09
N ASN A 309 8.77 -1.20 18.06
CA ASN A 309 7.93 -0.39 17.15
C ASN A 309 8.70 0.68 16.32
N ARG A 310 10.03 0.75 16.43
CA ARG A 310 10.87 1.62 15.58
C ARG A 310 11.39 0.82 14.39
N ILE A 311 11.28 1.38 13.20
CA ILE A 311 11.94 0.84 12.01
C ILE A 311 13.40 1.30 12.04
N GLU A 312 14.31 0.35 12.04
CA GLU A 312 15.76 0.59 12.12
C GLU A 312 16.37 0.62 10.72
N VAL A 313 15.98 -0.34 9.87
CA VAL A 313 16.48 -0.45 8.50
C VAL A 313 15.38 -1.00 7.59
N THR A 314 15.20 -0.38 6.44
CA THR A 314 14.50 -0.97 5.29
C THR A 314 15.49 -1.18 4.17
N GLY A 315 15.58 -2.40 3.65
CA GLY A 315 16.64 -2.74 2.72
C GLY A 315 16.26 -3.77 1.65
N ASN A 316 17.05 -3.80 0.59
CA ASN A 316 17.02 -4.83 -0.44
C ASN A 316 17.66 -6.14 0.05
N ALA A 317 17.23 -7.25 -0.54
CA ALA A 317 17.66 -8.61 -0.21
C ALA A 317 19.17 -8.83 -0.25
N THR A 318 19.83 -8.36 -1.31
CA THR A 318 21.26 -8.63 -1.55
C THR A 318 22.13 -7.98 -0.46
N THR A 319 21.91 -6.69 -0.23
CA THR A 319 22.65 -5.93 0.78
C THR A 319 22.34 -6.44 2.19
N GLY A 320 21.08 -6.81 2.46
CA GLY A 320 20.66 -7.35 3.75
C GLY A 320 21.33 -8.68 4.09
N LEU A 321 21.37 -9.61 3.14
CA LEU A 321 22.04 -10.90 3.32
C LEU A 321 23.55 -10.71 3.50
N GLN A 322 24.18 -9.86 2.70
CA GLN A 322 25.62 -9.57 2.83
C GLN A 322 25.94 -8.97 4.20
N THR A 323 25.10 -8.05 4.70
CA THR A 323 25.25 -7.46 6.04
C THR A 323 25.27 -8.53 7.14
N LEU A 324 24.41 -9.55 7.04
CA LEU A 324 24.37 -10.66 7.99
C LEU A 324 25.59 -11.59 7.87
N VAL A 325 26.01 -11.91 6.64
CA VAL A 325 27.18 -12.77 6.38
C VAL A 325 28.46 -12.14 6.93
N GLU A 326 28.60 -10.82 6.81
CA GLU A 326 29.79 -10.08 7.25
C GLU A 326 29.82 -9.78 8.77
N TYR A 327 28.90 -10.34 9.55
CA TYR A 327 28.79 -10.10 10.99
C TYR A 327 30.09 -10.35 11.75
N ASP A 328 30.61 -11.58 11.72
CA ASP A 328 31.75 -11.97 12.55
C ASP A 328 33.05 -11.26 12.17
N THR A 329 33.18 -10.88 10.90
CA THR A 329 34.42 -10.32 10.36
C THR A 329 34.48 -8.81 10.41
N LEU A 330 33.34 -8.10 10.27
CA LEU A 330 33.36 -6.65 10.03
C LEU A 330 32.66 -5.80 11.10
N TRP A 331 31.63 -6.31 11.79
CA TRP A 331 30.84 -5.44 12.67
C TRP A 331 30.34 -6.03 13.99
N LYS A 332 30.66 -7.30 14.28
CA LYS A 332 30.37 -7.93 15.59
C LYS A 332 30.84 -7.09 16.78
N GLU A 333 32.06 -6.56 16.73
CA GLU A 333 32.61 -5.72 17.82
C GLU A 333 31.84 -4.42 18.06
N HIS A 334 31.11 -3.93 17.05
CA HIS A 334 30.28 -2.74 17.17
C HIS A 334 28.98 -3.00 17.93
N VAL A 335 28.53 -4.26 18.05
CA VAL A 335 27.28 -4.59 18.77
C VAL A 335 27.39 -4.25 20.25
N ASP A 336 28.50 -4.60 20.90
CA ASP A 336 28.69 -4.36 22.33
C ASP A 336 28.81 -2.85 22.64
N ARG A 337 29.36 -2.08 21.70
CA ARG A 337 29.57 -0.63 21.86
C ARG A 337 28.31 0.19 21.54
N ASP A 338 27.66 -0.11 20.43
CA ASP A 338 26.65 0.75 19.81
C ASP A 338 25.22 0.17 19.88
N GLY A 339 25.10 -1.11 20.25
CA GLY A 339 23.87 -1.89 20.18
C GLY A 339 23.60 -2.48 18.79
N PHE A 340 22.89 -3.61 18.75
CA PHE A 340 22.66 -4.37 17.52
C PHE A 340 22.02 -3.56 16.38
N ALA A 341 20.93 -2.85 16.66
CA ALA A 341 20.21 -2.08 15.64
C ALA A 341 21.11 -1.04 14.93
N LYS A 342 21.87 -0.27 15.71
CA LYS A 342 22.76 0.76 15.19
C LYS A 342 23.94 0.14 14.43
N ALA A 343 24.58 -0.87 15.01
CA ALA A 343 25.70 -1.57 14.37
C ALA A 343 25.30 -2.20 13.01
N PHE A 344 24.13 -2.85 12.97
CA PHE A 344 23.58 -3.41 11.74
C PHE A 344 23.31 -2.32 10.70
N LYS A 345 22.65 -1.22 11.10
CA LYS A 345 22.35 -0.09 10.21
C LYS A 345 23.61 0.55 9.65
N ASP A 346 24.59 0.85 10.51
CA ASP A 346 25.83 1.51 10.10
C ASP A 346 26.66 0.63 9.14
N HIS A 347 26.60 -0.69 9.26
CA HIS A 347 27.23 -1.61 8.32
C HIS A 347 26.45 -1.73 7.01
N TYR A 348 25.11 -1.86 7.10
CA TYR A 348 24.23 -1.88 5.95
C TYR A 348 24.43 -0.64 5.05
N ASP A 349 24.44 0.55 5.66
CA ASP A 349 24.59 1.83 4.96
C ASP A 349 25.96 1.95 4.25
N LYS A 350 26.99 1.20 4.70
CA LYS A 350 28.30 1.14 4.02
C LYS A 350 28.30 0.22 2.80
N ILE A 351 27.54 -0.87 2.83
CA ILE A 351 27.47 -1.85 1.72
C ILE A 351 26.54 -1.34 0.61
N LEU A 352 25.46 -0.65 0.98
CA LEU A 352 24.38 -0.25 0.07
C LEU A 352 24.86 0.42 -1.23
N PRO A 353 25.80 1.39 -1.23
CA PRO A 353 26.26 2.05 -2.45
C PRO A 353 27.07 1.14 -3.38
N ILE A 354 27.62 0.04 -2.87
CA ILE A 354 28.47 -0.89 -3.63
C ILE A 354 27.63 -1.90 -4.40
N VAL A 355 26.53 -2.34 -3.79
CA VAL A 355 25.74 -3.49 -4.24
C VAL A 355 24.45 -3.08 -4.96
N SER A 356 23.86 -1.94 -4.60
CA SER A 356 22.53 -1.57 -5.07
C SER A 356 22.56 -0.66 -6.29
N SER A 357 21.77 -1.03 -7.31
CA SER A 357 21.35 -0.10 -8.35
C SER A 357 20.24 0.84 -7.84
N CYS A 358 20.00 1.95 -8.54
CA CYS A 358 18.96 2.93 -8.19
C CYS A 358 17.55 2.31 -8.09
N CYS A 359 16.65 2.98 -7.35
CA CYS A 359 15.27 2.55 -7.21
C CYS A 359 14.51 2.49 -8.55
N LYS A 360 13.48 1.64 -8.59
CA LYS A 360 12.62 1.42 -9.75
C LYS A 360 11.20 1.27 -9.26
N PHE A 361 10.28 2.00 -9.86
CA PHE A 361 8.85 1.88 -9.57
C PHE A 361 8.13 1.34 -10.77
N GLN A 362 7.12 0.50 -10.52
CA GLN A 362 6.20 0.06 -11.56
C GLN A 362 4.78 0.33 -11.08
N PHE A 363 4.11 1.23 -11.79
CA PHE A 363 2.71 1.57 -11.58
C PHE A 363 1.89 0.96 -12.72
N SER A 364 0.78 0.30 -12.39
CA SER A 364 -0.22 -0.10 -13.37
C SER A 364 -0.74 1.14 -14.14
N PRO A 365 -1.01 1.04 -15.46
CA PRO A 365 -1.58 2.14 -16.24
C PRO A 365 -2.94 2.65 -15.73
N LYS A 366 -3.66 1.84 -14.94
CA LYS A 366 -4.91 2.20 -14.26
C LYS A 366 -4.68 3.11 -13.03
N ILE A 367 -3.43 3.36 -12.64
CA ILE A 367 -3.09 4.28 -11.55
C ILE A 367 -3.14 5.70 -12.11
N GLU A 368 -3.57 6.66 -11.29
CA GLU A 368 -3.40 8.08 -11.57
C GLU A 368 -2.01 8.31 -12.17
N ARG A 369 -1.93 8.93 -13.34
CA ARG A 369 -0.65 9.40 -13.86
C ARG A 369 0.01 10.15 -12.71
N ILE A 370 1.08 9.59 -12.14
CA ILE A 370 1.97 10.33 -11.27
C ILE A 370 2.62 11.33 -12.20
N GLN A 371 2.00 12.50 -12.32
CA GLN A 371 2.51 13.60 -13.13
C GLN A 371 3.65 14.32 -12.42
N GLU A 372 3.86 14.01 -11.14
CA GLU A 372 4.96 14.54 -10.34
C GLU A 372 6.28 13.85 -10.67
N ALA A 373 7.34 14.65 -10.80
CA ALA A 373 8.70 14.15 -10.85
C ALA A 373 9.02 13.46 -9.51
N LEU A 374 9.03 12.13 -9.50
CA LEU A 374 9.47 11.38 -8.34
C LEU A 374 10.99 11.47 -8.22
N THR A 375 11.48 11.75 -7.02
CA THR A 375 12.90 11.58 -6.68
C THR A 375 13.15 10.15 -6.19
N CYS A 376 14.29 9.58 -6.58
CA CYS A 376 14.75 8.28 -6.10
C CYS A 376 15.10 8.38 -4.62
N PRO A 377 14.58 7.52 -3.72
CA PRO A 377 14.93 7.60 -2.30
C PRO A 377 16.41 7.28 -2.05
N GLU A 378 17.04 6.42 -2.85
CA GLU A 378 18.44 6.05 -2.62
C GLU A 378 19.43 7.09 -3.16
N CYS A 379 19.29 7.53 -4.42
CA CYS A 379 20.27 8.43 -5.06
C CYS A 379 19.82 9.89 -5.17
N ARG A 380 18.57 10.21 -4.77
CA ARG A 380 17.95 11.54 -4.82
C ARG A 380 17.79 12.17 -6.20
N ASN A 381 18.25 11.51 -7.26
CA ASN A 381 18.04 11.96 -8.63
C ASN A 381 16.57 11.85 -9.04
N ASN A 382 16.15 12.75 -9.93
CA ASN A 382 14.85 12.67 -10.59
C ASN A 382 14.72 11.37 -11.37
N MET A 383 13.58 10.71 -11.23
CA MET A 383 13.30 9.45 -11.90
C MET A 383 12.70 9.67 -13.28
N HIS A 384 13.15 8.88 -14.25
CA HIS A 384 12.58 8.88 -15.59
C HIS A 384 11.34 7.98 -15.67
N VAL A 385 10.30 8.47 -16.36
CA VAL A 385 9.10 7.67 -16.65
C VAL A 385 9.37 6.83 -17.89
N LEU A 386 9.26 5.50 -17.76
CA LEU A 386 9.32 4.56 -18.87
C LEU A 386 7.90 4.05 -19.17
N THR A 387 7.48 4.12 -20.42
CA THR A 387 6.20 3.56 -20.89
C THR A 387 6.47 2.28 -21.68
N THR A 388 5.88 1.17 -21.26
CA THR A 388 6.00 -0.14 -21.92
C THR A 388 4.69 -0.54 -22.60
N PHE A 389 4.76 -1.01 -23.84
CA PHE A 389 3.62 -1.54 -24.58
C PHE A 389 3.69 -3.07 -24.63
N GLN A 390 2.61 -3.77 -24.29
CA GLN A 390 2.51 -5.23 -24.37
C GLN A 390 1.42 -5.63 -25.36
N CYS A 391 1.75 -6.54 -26.28
CA CYS A 391 0.82 -7.08 -27.27
C CYS A 391 -0.03 -8.19 -26.66
N CYS A 392 -1.33 -8.24 -26.98
CA CYS A 392 -2.30 -9.18 -26.42
C CYS A 392 -2.19 -10.64 -26.93
N HIS A 393 -1.18 -10.97 -27.74
CA HIS A 393 -1.05 -12.26 -28.43
C HIS A 393 0.12 -13.14 -27.95
N GLY A 394 0.78 -12.81 -26.84
CA GLY A 394 1.73 -13.71 -26.18
C GLY A 394 1.02 -14.52 -25.09
N GLU A 395 1.32 -15.81 -24.97
CA GLU A 395 0.85 -16.64 -23.85
C GLU A 395 1.05 -15.89 -22.54
N LYS A 396 0.05 -15.93 -21.63
CA LYS A 396 0.20 -15.45 -20.26
C LYS A 396 1.18 -16.36 -19.52
N THR A 397 2.46 -16.30 -19.83
CA THR A 397 3.50 -16.84 -18.96
C THR A 397 3.56 -15.94 -17.74
N ALA A 398 3.40 -16.53 -16.56
CA ALA A 398 3.48 -15.82 -15.27
C ALA A 398 4.90 -15.31 -14.92
N ASP A 399 5.78 -15.22 -15.92
CA ASP A 399 7.21 -14.94 -15.82
C ASP A 399 7.67 -14.03 -16.98
N ASP A 400 7.19 -12.79 -17.02
CA ASP A 400 7.83 -11.76 -17.85
C ASP A 400 8.78 -10.93 -16.97
N GLU A 401 9.96 -11.49 -16.69
CA GLU A 401 11.14 -10.66 -16.42
C GLU A 401 11.51 -9.97 -17.73
N PHE A 402 11.08 -8.71 -17.89
CA PHE A 402 11.59 -7.87 -18.96
C PHE A 402 13.06 -7.55 -18.69
N PHE A 403 13.94 -8.29 -19.38
CA PHE A 403 15.31 -7.85 -19.63
C PHE A 403 15.28 -6.49 -20.33
N PHE A 404 15.74 -5.44 -19.64
CA PHE A 404 16.13 -4.20 -20.32
C PHE A 404 17.65 -4.19 -20.42
N SER A 405 18.16 -4.32 -21.65
CA SER A 405 19.52 -3.89 -21.96
C SER A 405 19.71 -2.45 -21.49
N THR A 406 20.81 -2.21 -20.80
CA THR A 406 21.29 -0.89 -20.40
C THR A 406 21.43 -0.01 -21.63
N VAL A 407 20.45 0.85 -21.89
CA VAL A 407 20.63 1.97 -22.81
C VAL A 407 21.31 3.06 -22.01
N THR A 408 22.63 3.21 -22.24
CA THR A 408 23.40 4.37 -21.78
C THR A 408 22.76 5.65 -22.33
N PRO A 409 22.57 6.70 -21.51
CA PRO A 409 22.06 7.98 -21.99
C PRO A 409 23.04 8.58 -23.00
N PRO A 410 22.57 9.25 -24.07
CA PRO A 410 23.44 10.08 -24.88
C PRO A 410 23.99 11.22 -24.02
N THR A 411 25.31 11.32 -23.98
CA THR A 411 26.03 12.48 -23.45
C THR A 411 25.72 13.67 -24.35
N ASN A 412 25.12 14.71 -23.79
CA ASN A 412 25.20 16.07 -24.31
C ASN A 412 25.95 16.93 -23.30
#